data_AF-A0A2S2NLQ1-F1
#
_entry.id   AF-A0A2S2NLQ1-F1
#
_cell.length_a   1.000
_cell.length_b   1.000
_cell.length_c   1.000
_cell.angle_alpha   90.00
_cell.angle_beta   90.00
_cell.angle_gamma   90.00
#
_symmetry.space_group_name_H-M   'P 1'
#
loop_
_entity.id
_entity.type
_entity.pdbx_description
1 polymer ?
#
loop_
_entity_poly.entity_id
_entity_poly.type
_entity_poly.pdbx_seq_one_letter_code
_entity_poly.pdbx_strand_id
1 'polypeptide(L)'
;LTHFLKKKNIINKGRPTPKLQNLKSKNKKTFRYFNSSYYDSNKWLSGCEKSQKLYCWPCILFSRESNVWSKFGFDDLNNYHNLKHRHETNRLHIECLITLKKFGNVRIETCLSEAYNL
;
A
#
# COMPACT_ATOMS: atom_id res chain seq x y z
N LEU A 1 1.96 -8.77 -21.71
CA LEU A 1 1.34 -7.42 -21.72
C LEU A 1 0.12 -7.26 -20.79
N THR A 2 -0.82 -8.22 -20.72
CA THR A 2 -2.10 -8.08 -19.99
C THR A 2 -1.95 -7.79 -18.48
N HIS A 3 -1.05 -8.47 -17.77
CA HIS A 3 -0.81 -8.25 -16.34
C HIS A 3 -0.21 -6.88 -16.04
N PHE A 4 0.72 -6.40 -16.88
CA PHE A 4 1.30 -5.06 -16.78
C PHE A 4 0.23 -3.98 -16.93
N LEU A 5 -0.60 -4.06 -17.98
CA LEU A 5 -1.68 -3.10 -18.22
C LEU A 5 -2.73 -3.12 -17.10
N LYS A 6 -3.13 -4.30 -16.63
CA LYS A 6 -4.04 -4.44 -15.47
C LYS A 6 -3.46 -3.73 -14.23
N LYS A 7 -2.18 -3.97 -13.92
CA LYS A 7 -1.52 -3.34 -12.77
C LYS A 7 -1.37 -1.82 -12.96
N LYS A 8 -1.02 -1.34 -14.16
CA LYS A 8 -0.99 0.08 -14.51
C LYS A 8 -2.34 0.75 -14.28
N ASN A 9 -3.43 0.11 -14.71
CA ASN A 9 -4.78 0.62 -14.48
C ASN A 9 -5.14 0.71 -12.99
N ILE A 10 -4.74 -0.28 -12.18
CA ILE A 10 -4.94 -0.27 -10.72
C ILE A 10 -4.15 0.89 -10.09
N ILE A 11 -2.90 1.08 -10.48
CA ILE A 11 -2.05 2.15 -9.95
C ILE A 11 -2.60 3.53 -10.32
N ASN A 12 -3.05 3.71 -11.56
CA ASN A 12 -3.64 4.97 -12.04
C ASN A 12 -4.93 5.36 -11.30
N LYS A 13 -5.72 4.38 -10.85
CA LYS A 13 -6.90 4.62 -10.00
C LYS A 13 -6.55 5.12 -8.60
N GLY A 14 -5.30 4.94 -8.17
CA GLY A 14 -4.83 5.31 -6.84
C GLY A 14 -5.19 4.29 -5.76
N ARG A 15 -4.68 4.54 -4.55
CA ARG A 15 -4.90 3.67 -3.39
C ARG A 15 -6.30 3.88 -2.82
N PRO A 16 -7.03 2.82 -2.44
CA PRO A 16 -8.26 2.95 -1.67
C PRO A 16 -8.01 3.54 -0.27
N THR A 17 -8.82 4.52 0.13
CA THR A 17 -8.80 5.14 1.47
C THR A 17 -10.20 5.17 2.11
N PRO A 18 -10.85 4.00 2.29
CA PRO A 18 -12.20 3.94 2.81
C PRO A 18 -12.29 4.28 4.30
N LYS A 19 -13.48 4.67 4.78
CA LYS A 19 -13.73 4.77 6.21
C LYS A 19 -13.93 3.36 6.80
N LEU A 20 -13.07 2.96 7.74
CA LEU A 20 -13.13 1.65 8.40
C LEU A 20 -13.89 1.76 9.74
N GLN A 21 -15.21 1.81 9.68
CA GLN A 21 -16.08 2.08 10.85
C GLN A 21 -15.95 1.02 11.96
N ASN A 22 -15.63 -0.22 11.59
CA ASN A 22 -15.54 -1.34 12.52
C ASN A 22 -14.10 -1.67 12.94
N LEU A 23 -13.11 -0.97 12.38
CA LEU A 23 -11.72 -1.15 12.78
C LEU A 23 -11.47 -0.47 14.13
N LYS A 24 -11.38 -1.28 15.17
CA LYS A 24 -11.09 -0.85 16.54
C LYS A 24 -10.24 -1.87 17.28
N SER A 25 -9.46 -1.42 18.24
CA SER A 25 -8.69 -2.28 19.14
C SER A 25 -9.07 -1.99 20.59
N LYS A 26 -9.30 -3.03 21.38
CA LYS A 26 -9.59 -2.89 22.81
C LYS A 26 -8.31 -2.48 23.54
N ASN A 27 -8.37 -1.42 24.35
CA ASN A 27 -7.29 -0.96 25.20
C ASN A 27 -7.78 -0.84 26.65
N LYS A 28 -7.41 -1.82 27.48
CA LYS A 28 -7.85 -1.95 28.88
C LYS A 28 -9.38 -1.85 28.97
N LYS A 29 -9.91 -0.69 29.39
CA LYS A 29 -11.34 -0.40 29.56
C LYS A 29 -11.99 0.38 28.41
N THR A 30 -11.23 0.75 27.38
CA THR A 30 -11.70 1.61 26.27
C THR A 30 -11.44 0.97 24.91
N PHE A 31 -11.94 1.58 23.83
CA PHE A 31 -11.63 1.19 22.46
C PHE A 31 -10.89 2.34 21.76
N ARG A 32 -9.83 2.01 21.05
CA ARG A 32 -9.21 2.89 20.06
C ARG A 32 -9.85 2.62 18.72
N TYR A 33 -10.38 3.65 18.08
CA TYR A 33 -11.00 3.57 16.76
C TYR A 33 -10.04 4.05 15.68
N PHE A 34 -10.23 3.55 14.46
CA PHE A 34 -9.49 4.02 13.30
C PHE A 34 -9.75 5.51 13.04
N ASN A 35 -8.69 6.26 12.73
CA ASN A 35 -8.78 7.65 12.32
C ASN A 35 -8.41 7.78 10.83
N SER A 36 -9.34 8.27 10.01
CA SER A 36 -9.13 8.42 8.56
C SER A 36 -7.99 9.39 8.21
N SER A 37 -7.61 10.31 9.11
CA SER A 37 -6.45 11.20 8.90
C SER A 37 -5.12 10.44 8.80
N TYR A 38 -5.09 9.16 9.18
CA TYR A 38 -3.94 8.29 8.95
C TYR A 38 -3.62 8.11 7.47
N TYR A 39 -4.63 8.21 6.59
CA TYR A 39 -4.37 8.20 5.15
C TYR A 39 -3.64 9.47 4.70
N ASP A 40 -3.93 10.62 5.31
CA ASP A 40 -3.32 11.89 4.92
C ASP A 40 -1.86 11.97 5.35
N SER A 41 -1.57 11.56 6.59
CA SER A 41 -0.22 11.51 7.14
C SER A 41 0.64 10.41 6.51
N ASN A 42 0.04 9.32 6.05
CA ASN A 42 0.77 8.15 5.54
C ASN A 42 0.32 7.82 4.13
N LYS A 43 0.98 8.41 3.13
CA LYS A 43 0.58 8.31 1.72
C LYS A 43 0.69 6.89 1.12
N TRP A 44 1.37 5.96 1.79
CA TRP A 44 1.42 4.56 1.40
C TRP A 44 0.26 3.72 1.97
N LEU A 45 -0.48 4.21 2.97
CA LEU A 45 -1.48 3.44 3.71
C LEU A 45 -2.77 3.26 2.89
N SER A 46 -3.37 2.08 2.91
CA SER A 46 -4.65 1.80 2.27
C SER A 46 -5.59 1.10 3.26
N GLY A 47 -6.87 1.02 2.93
CA GLY A 47 -7.86 0.29 3.71
C GLY A 47 -8.72 -0.61 2.82
N CYS A 48 -9.35 -1.62 3.44
CA CYS A 48 -10.33 -2.47 2.79
C CYS A 48 -11.61 -2.54 3.64
N GLU A 49 -12.74 -2.12 3.08
CA GLU A 49 -14.03 -2.16 3.77
C GLU A 49 -14.49 -3.58 4.07
N LYS A 50 -14.18 -4.54 3.20
CA LYS A 50 -14.60 -5.93 3.40
C LYS A 50 -13.90 -6.58 4.59
N SER A 51 -12.58 -6.39 4.71
CA SER A 51 -11.82 -6.97 5.82
C SER A 51 -11.79 -6.08 7.06
N GLN A 52 -12.14 -4.79 6.94
CA GLN A 52 -11.99 -3.78 8.00
C GLN A 52 -10.54 -3.70 8.51
N LYS A 53 -9.56 -3.81 7.60
CA LYS A 53 -8.13 -3.76 7.92
C LYS A 53 -7.39 -2.75 7.08
N LEU A 54 -6.24 -2.32 7.60
CA LEU A 54 -5.29 -1.45 6.92
C LEU A 54 -4.24 -2.28 6.17
N TYR A 55 -3.70 -1.71 5.10
CA TYR A 55 -2.67 -2.35 4.29
C TYR A 55 -1.67 -1.32 3.77
N CYS A 56 -0.54 -1.78 3.26
CA CYS A 56 0.41 -0.95 2.54
C CYS A 56 0.20 -1.08 1.03
N TRP A 57 -0.16 0.02 0.39
CA TRP A 57 -0.47 0.05 -1.04
C TRP A 57 0.70 -0.44 -1.92
N PRO A 58 1.93 0.10 -1.79
CA PRO A 58 3.09 -0.43 -2.51
C PRO A 58 3.31 -1.93 -2.27
N CYS A 59 3.17 -2.39 -1.02
CA CYS A 59 3.47 -3.78 -0.68
C CYS A 59 2.42 -4.76 -1.20
N ILE A 60 1.12 -4.41 -1.23
CA ILE A 60 0.12 -5.25 -1.89
C ILE A 60 0.45 -5.43 -3.38
N LEU A 61 0.95 -4.38 -4.03
CA LEU A 61 1.19 -4.39 -5.47
C LEU A 61 2.49 -5.10 -5.87
N PHE A 62 3.54 -4.97 -5.06
CA PHE A 62 4.91 -5.33 -5.47
C PHE A 62 5.65 -6.25 -4.52
N SER A 63 5.15 -6.49 -3.31
CA SER A 63 5.85 -7.35 -2.37
C SER A 63 5.85 -8.80 -2.86
N ARG A 64 6.97 -9.49 -2.64
CA ARG A 64 7.10 -10.93 -2.84
C ARG A 64 6.84 -11.73 -1.56
N GLU A 65 6.69 -11.04 -0.43
CA GLU A 65 6.48 -11.65 0.87
C GLU A 65 5.09 -11.36 1.41
N SER A 66 4.51 -12.38 2.06
CA SER A 66 3.24 -12.25 2.75
C SER A 66 3.46 -11.74 4.17
N ASN A 67 2.92 -10.58 4.49
CA ASN A 67 2.96 -10.04 5.85
C ASN A 67 1.67 -9.28 6.17
N VAL A 68 1.60 -8.72 7.38
CA VAL A 68 0.43 -7.99 7.89
C VAL A 68 0.04 -6.80 7.00
N TRP A 69 1.00 -6.18 6.31
CA TRP A 69 0.76 -5.02 5.44
C TRP A 69 0.46 -5.40 3.98
N SER A 70 0.81 -6.60 3.52
CA SER A 70 0.63 -7.02 2.12
C SER A 70 -0.49 -8.04 1.89
N LYS A 71 -0.77 -8.93 2.86
CA LYS A 71 -1.73 -10.04 2.70
C LYS A 71 -2.75 -10.14 3.81
N PHE A 72 -2.32 -10.15 5.07
CA PHE A 72 -3.20 -10.49 6.19
C PHE A 72 -4.05 -9.30 6.69
N GLY A 73 -3.57 -8.08 6.49
CA GLY A 73 -4.20 -6.84 6.94
C GLY A 73 -3.88 -6.52 8.39
N PHE A 74 -3.65 -5.24 8.64
CA PHE A 74 -3.31 -4.65 9.93
C PHE A 74 -4.57 -4.18 10.66
N ASP A 75 -4.74 -4.61 11.91
CA ASP A 75 -5.87 -4.27 12.78
C ASP A 75 -5.47 -3.89 14.22
N ASP A 76 -4.18 -3.84 14.54
CA ASP A 76 -3.66 -3.48 15.87
C ASP A 76 -3.45 -1.96 16.02
N LEU A 77 -4.53 -1.23 16.23
CA LEU A 77 -4.47 0.21 16.44
C LEU A 77 -3.73 0.61 17.72
N ASN A 78 -3.62 -0.28 18.71
CA ASN A 78 -2.92 0.02 19.96
C ASN A 78 -1.42 0.20 19.73
N ASN A 79 -0.85 -0.60 18.81
CA ASN A 79 0.56 -0.55 18.44
C ASN A 79 0.81 0.14 17.09
N TYR A 80 -0.18 0.88 16.57
CA TYR A 80 -0.13 1.49 15.24
C TYR A 80 1.17 2.23 14.96
N HIS A 81 1.52 3.23 15.78
CA HIS A 81 2.68 4.08 15.52
C HIS A 81 4.01 3.29 15.50
N ASN A 82 4.18 2.35 16.42
CA ASN A 82 5.39 1.53 16.52
C ASN A 82 5.53 0.58 15.33
N LEU A 83 4.45 -0.16 15.01
CA LEU A 83 4.43 -1.13 13.92
C LEU A 83 4.51 -0.45 12.54
N LYS A 84 3.91 0.72 12.42
CA LYS A 84 4.01 1.61 11.26
C LYS A 84 5.45 2.08 11.07
N HIS A 85 6.10 2.63 12.09
CA HIS A 85 7.50 3.08 11.98
C HIS A 85 8.42 1.92 11.57
N ARG A 86 8.28 0.75 12.19
CA ARG A 86 9.04 -0.46 11.80
C ARG A 86 8.78 -0.89 10.36
N HIS A 87 7.56 -0.70 9.86
CA HIS A 87 7.23 -0.99 8.47
C HIS A 87 7.89 -0.01 7.51
N GLU A 88 7.87 1.28 7.84
CA GLU A 88 8.45 2.34 7.00
C GLU A 88 9.97 2.20 6.85
N THR A 89 10.67 1.68 7.86
CA THR A 89 12.11 1.41 7.80
C THR A 89 12.46 0.04 7.21
N ASN A 90 11.48 -0.81 6.88
CA ASN A 90 11.74 -2.13 6.35
C ASN A 90 12.22 -2.06 4.88
N ARG A 91 13.30 -2.77 4.56
CA ARG A 91 13.88 -2.81 3.20
C ARG A 91 12.86 -3.16 2.11
N LEU A 92 12.02 -4.18 2.35
CA LEU A 92 11.01 -4.62 1.39
C LEU A 92 9.96 -3.54 1.11
N HIS A 93 9.56 -2.77 2.13
CA HIS A 93 8.66 -1.64 1.96
C HIS A 93 9.29 -0.57 1.06
N ILE A 94 10.54 -0.20 1.33
CA ILE A 94 11.29 0.79 0.56
C ILE A 94 11.44 0.35 -0.91
N GLU A 95 11.77 -0.92 -1.16
CA GLU A 95 11.86 -1.49 -2.50
C GLU A 95 10.52 -1.46 -3.24
N CYS A 96 9.42 -1.78 -2.55
CA CYS A 96 8.07 -1.69 -3.12
C CYS A 96 7.69 -0.24 -3.45
N LEU A 97 8.05 0.73 -2.60
CA LEU A 97 7.84 2.17 -2.85
C LEU A 97 8.60 2.64 -4.09
N ILE A 98 9.88 2.28 -4.21
CA ILE A 98 10.72 2.62 -5.37
C ILE A 98 10.13 1.99 -6.62
N THR A 99 9.72 0.73 -6.54
CA THR A 99 9.10 0.00 -7.66
C THR A 99 7.82 0.70 -8.11
N LEU A 100 6.93 1.07 -7.19
CA LEU A 100 5.72 1.82 -7.49
C LEU A 100 6.03 3.15 -8.19
N LYS A 101 6.99 3.94 -7.67
CA LYS A 101 7.38 5.22 -8.27
C LYS A 101 7.97 5.08 -9.67
N LYS A 102 8.67 3.99 -9.96
CA LYS A 102 9.26 3.70 -11.27
C LYS A 102 8.30 2.99 -12.22
N PHE A 103 7.22 2.41 -11.70
CA PHE A 103 6.34 1.57 -12.49
C PHE A 103 5.65 2.37 -13.60
N GLY A 104 5.86 1.97 -14.84
CA GLY A 104 5.25 2.64 -16.00
C GLY A 104 5.95 3.92 -16.45
N ASN A 105 7.01 4.36 -15.76
CA ASN A 105 7.97 5.29 -16.34
C ASN A 105 8.75 4.52 -17.39
N VAL A 106 8.39 4.78 -18.65
CA VAL A 106 9.03 4.21 -19.82
C VAL A 106 10.51 4.56 -19.75
N ARG A 107 11.39 3.55 -19.72
CA ARG A 107 12.84 3.79 -19.84
C ARG A 107 13.06 4.43 -21.21
N ILE A 108 14.01 5.36 -21.31
CA ILE A 108 14.40 6.00 -22.58
C ILE A 108 14.58 4.94 -23.69
N GLU A 109 15.16 3.79 -23.36
CA GLU A 109 15.30 2.60 -24.21
C GLU A 109 14.01 2.16 -24.92
N THR A 110 12.86 2.18 -24.24
CA THR A 110 11.57 1.74 -24.80
C THR A 110 10.96 2.81 -25.71
N CYS A 111 11.16 4.10 -25.38
CA CYS A 111 10.79 5.19 -26.30
C CYS A 111 11.65 5.16 -27.57
N LEU A 112 12.93 4.78 -27.45
CA LEU A 112 13.83 4.64 -28.61
C LEU A 112 13.40 3.47 -29.49
N SER A 113 13.08 2.29 -28.94
CA SER A 113 12.62 1.15 -29.77
C SER A 113 11.32 1.46 -30.53
N GLU A 114 10.37 2.17 -29.90
CA GLU A 114 9.12 2.59 -30.58
C GLU A 114 9.36 3.69 -31.62
N ALA A 115 10.29 4.63 -31.37
CA ALA A 115 10.63 5.68 -32.33
C ALA A 115 11.43 5.17 -33.53
N TYR A 116 12.22 4.09 -33.35
CA TYR A 116 13.06 3.51 -34.39
C TYR A 116 12.47 2.26 -35.06
N ASN A 117 11.25 1.82 -34.69
CA ASN A 117 10.60 0.59 -35.20
C ASN A 117 11.56 -0.63 -35.24
N LEU A 118 12.37 -0.80 -34.18
CA LEU A 118 13.18 -2.00 -33.97
C LEU A 118 12.38 -3.07 -33.22
#